data_AF-A0A520B1T4-F1
#
_entry.id   AF-A0A520B1T4-F1
#
_cell.length_a   1.000
_cell.length_b   1.000
_cell.length_c   1.000
_cell.angle_alpha   90.00
_cell.angle_beta   90.00
_cell.angle_gamma   90.00
#
_symmetry.space_group_name_H-M   'P 1'
#
loop_
_entity.id
_entity.type
_entity.pdbx_description
1 polymer ?
#
loop_
_entity_poly.entity_id
_entity_poly.type
_entity_poly.pdbx_seq_one_letter_code
_entity_poly.pdbx_strand_id
1 'polypeptide(L)'
;MNRLIVTCFLFLASSASYAQEKLVKDLDFDGIQDNVFFDTEKKVIIAKLSSTKFKAISSKPINIEYSSDYGIRNNRNGFEFFINYSRYGSVSQFKFEKNTNTIRLIGMQHHESGLTEYDANGEASVNLLL
;
A
#
# COMPACT_ATOMS: atom_id res chain seq x y z
N MET A 1 21.56 -38.82 -3.39
CA MET A 1 21.25 -37.40 -3.64
C MET A 1 22.28 -36.57 -2.90
N ASN A 2 23.13 -35.84 -3.63
CA ASN A 2 24.33 -35.22 -3.06
C ASN A 2 23.93 -34.12 -2.07
N ARG A 3 24.47 -34.14 -0.83
CA ARG A 3 24.04 -33.21 0.25
C ARG A 3 24.13 -31.73 -0.17
N LEU A 4 25.13 -31.37 -0.99
CA LEU A 4 25.27 -30.03 -1.57
C LEU A 4 24.07 -29.59 -2.42
N ILE A 5 23.46 -30.49 -3.19
CA ILE A 5 22.34 -30.16 -4.09
C ILE A 5 21.11 -29.79 -3.25
N VAL A 6 20.87 -30.51 -2.14
CA VAL A 6 19.76 -30.24 -1.23
C VAL A 6 19.93 -28.89 -0.53
N THR A 7 21.16 -28.56 -0.12
CA THR A 7 21.46 -27.28 0.54
C THR A 7 21.29 -26.09 -0.42
N CYS A 8 21.75 -26.21 -1.68
CA CYS A 8 21.53 -25.16 -2.69
C CYS A 8 20.05 -24.95 -3.02
N PHE A 9 19.26 -26.04 -3.07
CA PHE A 9 17.83 -25.96 -3.34
C PHE A 9 17.06 -25.25 -2.20
N LEU A 10 17.43 -25.52 -0.95
CA LEU A 10 16.85 -24.84 0.23
C LEU A 10 17.20 -23.34 0.26
N PHE A 11 18.42 -22.98 -0.14
CA PHE A 11 18.84 -21.58 -0.16
C PHE A 11 18.08 -20.77 -1.23
N LEU A 12 17.92 -21.33 -2.44
CA LEU A 12 17.17 -20.70 -3.54
C LEU A 12 15.67 -20.53 -3.23
N ALA A 13 15.07 -21.47 -2.50
CA ALA A 13 13.67 -21.38 -2.08
C ALA A 13 13.43 -20.23 -1.08
N SER A 14 14.42 -19.90 -0.23
CA SER A 14 14.29 -18.84 0.76
C SER A 14 14.35 -17.42 0.17
N SER A 15 15.05 -17.22 -0.96
CA SER A 15 15.18 -15.91 -1.62
C SER A 15 13.93 -15.48 -2.41
N ALA A 16 13.09 -16.42 -2.84
CA ALA A 16 11.92 -16.13 -3.67
C ALA A 16 10.77 -15.42 -2.91
N SER A 17 10.84 -15.35 -1.57
CA SER A 17 9.73 -14.85 -0.74
C SER A 17 9.85 -13.38 -0.31
N TYR A 18 10.83 -12.63 -0.81
CA TYR A 18 11.21 -11.30 -0.28
C TYR A 18 10.98 -10.10 -1.22
N ALA A 19 10.32 -10.27 -2.37
CA ALA A 19 10.21 -9.19 -3.36
C ALA A 19 8.93 -8.33 -3.30
N GLN A 20 8.01 -8.57 -2.36
CA GLN A 20 6.78 -7.77 -2.26
C GLN A 20 7.00 -6.58 -1.32
N GLU A 21 6.84 -5.36 -1.86
CA GLU A 21 6.90 -4.14 -1.05
C GLU A 21 5.82 -4.18 0.05
N LYS A 22 6.28 -4.21 1.29
CA LYS A 22 5.46 -4.36 2.48
C LYS A 22 5.86 -3.28 3.48
N LEU A 23 4.88 -2.52 3.94
CA LEU A 23 5.04 -1.60 5.06
C LEU A 23 4.90 -2.37 6.37
N VAL A 24 5.91 -2.24 7.23
CA VAL A 24 5.90 -2.76 8.61
C VAL A 24 5.91 -1.58 9.57
N LYS A 25 4.83 -1.40 10.34
CA LYS A 25 4.63 -0.24 11.21
C LYS A 25 3.57 -0.54 12.27
N ASP A 26 3.72 -0.02 13.48
CA ASP A 26 2.64 0.01 14.48
C ASP A 26 1.59 1.06 14.04
N LEU A 27 0.44 0.58 13.54
CA LEU A 27 -0.64 1.41 12.99
C LEU A 27 -1.77 1.64 14.01
N ASP A 28 -1.98 0.71 14.94
CA ASP A 28 -3.02 0.80 15.96
C ASP A 28 -2.53 1.28 17.34
N PHE A 29 -1.23 1.56 17.44
CA PHE A 29 -0.54 2.15 18.59
C PHE A 29 -0.57 1.26 19.83
N ASP A 30 -0.48 -0.06 19.65
CA ASP A 30 -0.38 -1.05 20.72
C ASP A 30 1.05 -1.52 21.02
N GLY A 31 2.04 -1.01 20.28
CA GLY A 31 3.46 -1.35 20.41
C GLY A 31 3.87 -2.60 19.64
N ILE A 32 2.97 -3.23 18.90
CA ILE A 32 3.23 -4.41 18.06
C ILE A 32 3.28 -3.98 16.59
N GLN A 33 4.17 -4.58 15.80
CA GLN A 33 4.30 -4.22 14.39
C GLN A 33 3.15 -4.81 13.55
N ASP A 34 2.48 -3.94 12.81
CA ASP A 34 1.49 -4.30 11.80
C ASP A 34 2.08 -4.35 10.40
N ASN A 35 1.29 -4.89 9.48
CA ASN A 35 1.72 -5.10 8.11
C ASN A 35 0.67 -4.59 7.12
N VAL A 36 1.11 -3.80 6.15
CA VAL A 36 0.29 -3.35 5.01
C VAL A 36 1.04 -3.60 3.72
N PHE A 37 0.36 -4.16 2.74
CA PHE A 37 0.91 -4.44 1.42
C PHE A 37 -0.19 -4.42 0.37
N PHE A 38 0.20 -4.34 -0.90
CA PHE A 38 -0.71 -4.45 -2.02
C PHE A 38 -0.62 -5.86 -2.62
N ASP A 39 -1.73 -6.60 -2.61
CA ASP A 39 -1.88 -7.89 -3.28
C ASP A 39 -2.16 -7.63 -4.77
N THR A 40 -1.17 -7.85 -5.61
CA THR A 40 -1.22 -7.56 -7.05
C THR A 40 -2.15 -8.49 -7.82
N GLU A 41 -2.37 -9.72 -7.34
CA GLU A 41 -3.26 -10.68 -7.98
C GLU A 41 -4.72 -10.29 -7.76
N LYS A 42 -5.08 -9.97 -6.51
CA LYS A 42 -6.43 -9.54 -6.14
C LYS A 42 -6.67 -8.05 -6.38
N LYS A 43 -5.61 -7.29 -6.62
CA LYS A 43 -5.58 -5.83 -6.76
C LYS A 43 -6.15 -5.11 -5.53
N VAL A 44 -5.84 -5.59 -4.33
CA VAL A 44 -6.37 -5.01 -3.07
C VAL A 44 -5.23 -4.62 -2.13
N ILE A 45 -5.47 -3.58 -1.33
CA ILE A 45 -4.64 -3.29 -0.15
C ILE A 45 -5.04 -4.28 0.94
N ILE A 46 -4.05 -4.94 1.54
CA ILE A 46 -4.24 -5.84 2.69
C ILE A 46 -3.52 -5.23 3.89
N ALA A 47 -4.27 -5.06 4.98
CA ALA A 47 -3.74 -4.73 6.29
C ALA A 47 -3.93 -5.91 7.25
N LYS A 48 -2.94 -6.18 8.09
CA LYS A 48 -3.00 -7.16 9.18
C LYS A 48 -2.54 -6.47 10.46
N LEU A 49 -3.49 -6.22 11.36
CA LEU A 49 -3.27 -5.47 12.59
C LEU A 49 -3.18 -6.39 13.80
N SER A 50 -2.31 -6.09 14.75
CA SER A 50 -2.17 -6.76 16.05
C SER A 50 -3.49 -6.76 16.82
N SER A 51 -4.21 -5.63 16.88
CA SER A 51 -5.54 -5.50 17.52
C SER A 51 -6.61 -6.43 16.95
N THR A 52 -6.42 -6.95 15.74
CA THR A 52 -7.33 -7.90 15.07
C THR A 52 -6.76 -9.32 15.00
N LYS A 53 -5.72 -9.62 15.78
CA LYS A 53 -4.98 -10.89 15.76
C LYS A 53 -4.44 -11.22 14.35
N PHE A 54 -4.02 -10.18 13.63
CA PHE A 54 -3.52 -10.25 12.25
C PHE A 54 -4.50 -10.84 11.24
N LYS A 55 -5.81 -10.78 11.51
CA LYS A 55 -6.84 -11.09 10.51
C LYS A 55 -6.71 -10.09 9.35
N ALA A 56 -6.74 -10.59 8.12
CA ALA A 56 -6.63 -9.73 6.94
C ALA A 56 -7.86 -8.83 6.82
N ILE A 57 -7.61 -7.53 6.68
CA ILE A 57 -8.58 -6.50 6.29
C ILE A 57 -8.21 -6.08 4.88
N SER A 58 -9.15 -6.17 3.94
CA SER A 58 -8.91 -5.86 2.53
C SER A 58 -9.71 -4.66 2.06
N SER A 59 -9.12 -3.84 1.19
CA SER A 59 -9.86 -2.85 0.41
C SER A 59 -10.77 -3.51 -0.62
N LYS A 60 -11.56 -2.69 -1.33
CA LYS A 60 -12.09 -3.09 -2.64
C LYS A 60 -10.96 -3.19 -3.67
N PRO A 61 -11.15 -3.94 -4.78
CA PRO A 61 -10.18 -3.97 -5.87
C PRO A 61 -9.92 -2.57 -6.43
N ILE A 62 -8.65 -2.29 -6.73
CA ILE A 62 -8.15 -1.04 -7.29
C ILE A 62 -7.74 -1.29 -8.74
N ASN A 63 -8.14 -0.43 -9.67
CA ASN A 63 -7.64 -0.53 -11.03
C ASN A 63 -6.21 0.02 -11.10
N ILE A 64 -5.29 -0.82 -11.57
CA ILE A 64 -3.87 -0.49 -11.78
C ILE A 64 -3.46 -0.63 -13.26
N GLU A 65 -4.42 -0.89 -14.15
CA GLU A 65 -4.15 -1.05 -15.57
C GLU A 65 -3.53 0.23 -16.15
N TYR A 66 -2.44 0.11 -16.89
CA TYR A 66 -1.64 1.24 -17.43
C TYR A 66 -0.97 2.15 -16.39
N SER A 67 -1.00 1.81 -15.11
CA SER A 67 -0.19 2.52 -14.12
C SER A 67 1.30 2.33 -14.42
N SER A 68 2.06 3.42 -14.30
CA SER A 68 3.51 3.40 -14.45
C SER A 68 4.22 3.04 -13.14
N ASP A 69 3.60 3.37 -12.01
CA ASP A 69 4.11 3.09 -10.67
C ASP A 69 2.97 3.11 -9.63
N TYR A 70 3.04 2.27 -8.61
CA TYR A 70 2.08 2.24 -7.51
C TYR A 70 2.68 1.54 -6.30
N GLY A 71 2.18 1.86 -5.11
CA GLY A 71 2.69 1.22 -3.91
C GLY A 71 2.11 1.73 -2.61
N ILE A 72 2.60 1.11 -1.53
CA ILE A 72 2.29 1.50 -0.15
C ILE A 72 3.49 2.24 0.42
N ARG A 73 3.26 3.43 0.98
CA ARG A 73 4.30 4.21 1.65
C ARG A 73 3.88 4.62 3.05
N ASN A 74 4.87 4.85 3.90
CA ASN A 74 4.65 5.34 5.25
C ASN A 74 4.10 6.77 5.24
N ASN A 75 3.17 7.08 6.14
CA ASN A 75 2.73 8.43 6.47
C ASN A 75 2.70 8.56 8.00
N ARG A 76 3.10 9.69 8.58
CA ARG A 76 3.15 9.93 10.05
C ARG A 76 1.98 9.28 10.80
N ASN A 77 0.74 9.53 10.37
CA ASN A 77 -0.48 9.09 11.07
C ASN A 77 -1.14 7.82 10.48
N GLY A 78 -0.42 7.05 9.68
CA GLY A 78 -0.91 5.81 9.10
C GLY A 78 -0.06 5.36 7.91
N PHE A 79 -0.69 5.23 6.74
CA PHE A 79 -0.01 4.89 5.49
C PHE A 79 -0.72 5.52 4.29
N GLU A 80 -0.08 5.47 3.14
CA GLU A 80 -0.64 5.95 1.87
C GLU A 80 -0.54 4.87 0.81
N PHE A 81 -1.56 4.82 -0.04
CA PHE A 81 -1.47 4.14 -1.33
C PHE A 81 -1.33 5.20 -2.42
N PHE A 82 -0.25 5.14 -3.19
CA PHE A 82 -0.07 5.99 -4.36
C PHE A 82 -0.25 5.15 -5.62
N ILE A 83 -0.78 5.79 -6.65
CA ILE A 83 -0.84 5.25 -8.00
C ILE A 83 -0.57 6.35 -8.99
N ASN A 84 0.46 6.15 -9.79
CA ASN A 84 0.90 7.05 -10.83
C ASN A 84 0.67 6.41 -12.19
N TYR A 85 0.17 7.23 -13.08
CA TYR A 85 0.09 7.03 -14.50
C TYR A 85 0.97 8.12 -15.11
N SER A 86 1.43 7.95 -16.35
CA SER A 86 2.44 8.83 -16.96
C SER A 86 2.16 10.33 -16.80
N ARG A 87 0.89 10.75 -16.81
CA ARG A 87 0.48 12.15 -16.73
C ARG A 87 -0.53 12.47 -15.63
N TYR A 88 -0.92 11.48 -14.85
CA TYR A 88 -1.98 11.57 -13.86
C TYR A 88 -1.60 10.71 -12.67
N GLY A 89 -1.94 11.11 -11.46
CA GLY A 89 -1.78 10.21 -10.34
C GLY A 89 -2.60 10.61 -9.14
N SER A 90 -2.78 9.68 -8.23
CA SER A 90 -3.51 9.90 -7.00
C SER A 90 -2.80 9.28 -5.80
N VAL A 91 -3.01 9.90 -4.64
CA VAL A 91 -2.56 9.42 -3.34
C VAL A 91 -3.78 9.33 -2.44
N SER A 92 -4.02 8.14 -1.89
CA SER A 92 -5.04 7.90 -0.87
C SER A 92 -4.38 7.74 0.49
N GLN A 93 -4.77 8.56 1.46
CA GLN A 93 -4.19 8.57 2.81
C GLN A 93 -5.10 7.82 3.78
N PHE A 94 -4.53 6.88 4.52
CA PHE A 94 -5.28 6.02 5.42
C PHE A 94 -4.78 6.13 6.86
N LYS A 95 -5.71 6.04 7.81
CA LYS A 95 -5.43 6.04 9.24
C LYS A 95 -6.29 5.00 9.95
N PHE A 96 -5.75 4.39 11.00
CA PHE A 96 -6.50 3.52 11.90
C PHE A 96 -7.41 4.33 12.84
N GLU A 97 -8.66 3.89 12.95
CA GLU A 97 -9.68 4.44 13.83
C GLU A 97 -9.92 3.48 15.00
N LYS A 98 -9.37 3.84 16.17
CA LYS A 98 -9.44 3.00 17.39
C LYS A 98 -10.88 2.70 17.83
N ASN A 99 -11.79 3.67 17.68
CA ASN A 99 -13.17 3.53 18.13
C ASN A 99 -13.95 2.48 17.34
N THR A 100 -13.67 2.34 16.05
CA THR A 100 -14.35 1.40 15.16
C THR A 100 -13.52 0.18 14.82
N ASN A 101 -12.23 0.17 15.20
CA ASN A 101 -11.25 -0.84 14.81
C ASN A 101 -11.18 -1.02 13.28
N THR A 102 -11.21 0.10 12.55
CA THR A 102 -11.19 0.13 11.08
C THR A 102 -10.09 1.05 10.55
N ILE A 103 -9.68 0.82 9.30
CA ILE A 103 -8.81 1.74 8.57
C ILE A 103 -9.70 2.66 7.73
N ARG A 104 -9.57 3.96 7.94
CA ARG A 104 -10.35 5.01 7.29
C ARG A 104 -9.49 5.77 6.27
N LEU A 105 -10.09 6.08 5.12
CA LEU A 105 -9.55 7.08 4.19
C LEU A 105 -9.73 8.48 4.80
N ILE A 106 -8.63 9.20 5.01
CA ILE A 106 -8.62 10.50 5.69
C ILE A 106 -8.26 11.67 4.76
N GLY A 107 -7.73 11.37 3.58
CA GLY A 107 -7.39 12.38 2.60
C GLY A 107 -7.09 11.77 1.25
N MET A 108 -7.24 12.59 0.23
CA MET A 108 -6.85 12.25 -1.14
C MET A 108 -6.10 13.42 -1.75
N GLN A 109 -5.11 13.10 -2.58
CA GLN A 109 -4.43 14.06 -3.44
C GLN A 109 -4.43 13.52 -4.86
N HIS A 110 -4.41 14.44 -5.81
CA HIS A 110 -4.49 14.15 -7.22
C HIS A 110 -3.64 15.14 -7.99
N HIS A 111 -2.94 14.68 -9.01
CA HIS A 111 -2.23 15.55 -9.94
C HIS A 111 -2.54 15.16 -11.38
N GLU A 112 -2.54 16.17 -12.24
CA GLU A 112 -2.64 16.02 -13.70
C GLU A 112 -1.62 16.93 -14.37
N SER A 113 -0.99 16.41 -15.42
CA SER A 113 -0.03 17.15 -16.23
C SER A 113 -0.38 17.07 -17.71
N GLY A 114 -0.31 18.24 -18.34
CA GLY A 114 -0.48 18.56 -19.73
C GLY A 114 0.75 18.24 -20.58
N LEU A 115 0.59 18.20 -21.91
CA LEU A 115 1.66 18.25 -22.90
C LEU A 115 1.84 19.69 -23.35
N THR A 116 0.74 20.44 -23.35
CA THR A 116 0.70 21.85 -23.73
C THR A 116 0.23 22.72 -22.57
N GLU A 117 0.48 24.01 -22.67
CA GLU A 117 -0.02 25.01 -21.71
C GLU A 117 -1.55 25.15 -21.72
N TYR A 118 -2.22 24.64 -22.76
CA TYR A 118 -3.69 24.65 -22.88
C TYR A 118 -4.35 23.40 -22.28
N ASP A 119 -3.55 22.41 -21.88
CA ASP A 119 -4.07 21.19 -21.28
C ASP A 119 -4.42 21.42 -19.80
N ALA A 120 -5.28 20.54 -19.27
CA ALA A 120 -5.51 20.46 -17.83
C ALA A 120 -4.20 20.11 -17.11
N ASN A 121 -3.70 21.07 -16.33
CA ASN A 121 -2.56 20.93 -15.44
C ASN A 121 -3.03 21.35 -14.06
N GLY A 122 -2.69 20.58 -13.02
CA GLY A 122 -2.99 21.02 -11.67
C GLY A 122 -2.93 19.92 -10.63
N GLU A 123 -3.11 20.36 -9.40
CA GLU A 123 -3.18 19.51 -8.23
C GLU A 123 -4.48 19.80 -7.47
N ALA A 124 -5.10 18.75 -6.96
CA ALA A 124 -6.27 18.85 -6.10
C ALA A 124 -6.06 17.99 -4.86
N SER A 125 -6.58 18.44 -3.72
CA SER A 125 -6.56 17.65 -2.50
C SER A 125 -7.81 17.86 -1.66
N VAL A 126 -8.15 16.85 -0.87
CA VAL A 126 -9.24 16.90 0.10
C VAL A 126 -8.77 16.28 1.41
N ASN A 127 -9.15 16.92 2.51
CA ASN A 127 -9.00 16.39 3.86
C ASN A 127 -10.39 16.02 4.39
N LEU A 128 -10.58 14.75 4.77
CA LEU A 128 -11.86 14.19 5.19
C LEU A 128 -12.06 14.20 6.71
N LEU A 129 -11.16 14.86 7.45
CA LEU A 129 -11.20 14.99 8.92
C LEU A 129 -11.63 16.38 9.39
N LEU A 130 -11.98 17.29 8.47
CA LEU A 130 -12.40 18.67 8.76
C LEU A 130 -13.84 18.74 9.31
#